data_AF-A0A725Y7I9-F1
#
_entry.id   AF-A0A725Y7I9-F1
#
_cell.length_a   1.000
_cell.length_b   1.000
_cell.length_c   1.000
_cell.angle_alpha   90.00
_cell.angle_beta   90.00
_cell.angle_gamma   90.00
#
_symmetry.space_group_name_H-M   'P 1'
#
loop_
_entity.id
_entity.type
_entity.pdbx_description
1 polymer ?
#
loop_
_entity_poly.entity_id
_entity_poly.type
_entity_poly.pdbx_seq_one_letter_code
_entity_poly.pdbx_strand_id
1 'polypeptide(L)'
;MLISRPFPVQVLPLIIRNAVYEVTQNTQAPLALVAASALGAISLASQNGIDVCRFNHLRSPVSLFLLTLADSGERKSSVDKALMKPLYDLEEQKFIQYMRDYETWENNMQVFNTQQKALTSKLKSEIRRNKDSSATEAQLKALMENRPEEPVRYKLMFNDATPAAIKQFLCGQWRAIGITSDEAGTIFKGHTLNDLPFINKMWDGSTFSVERKCSPEQFIKDARVTLSAMLQPVIFRAYQESNGEMAKGIGFFARALLCQPDSTQGYRKITSPVTSTEHLPVFHQRLMEIITENM
;
A
#
# COMPACT_ATOMS: atom_id res chain seq x y z
N MET A 1 30.08 10.01 -18.19
CA MET A 1 28.74 10.62 -18.14
C MET A 1 27.78 9.69 -18.84
N LEU A 2 26.81 9.11 -18.14
CA LEU A 2 25.67 8.48 -18.82
C LEU A 2 24.96 9.59 -19.58
N ILE A 3 24.74 9.41 -20.88
CA ILE A 3 23.97 10.36 -21.69
C ILE A 3 22.57 10.41 -21.07
N SER A 4 22.21 11.57 -20.50
CA SER A 4 20.87 11.83 -19.97
C SER A 4 19.89 11.66 -21.12
N ARG A 5 19.08 10.59 -21.06
CA ARG A 5 17.96 10.39 -21.97
C ARG A 5 16.72 10.90 -21.23
N PRO A 6 15.98 11.87 -21.78
CA PRO A 6 14.77 12.36 -21.14
C PRO A 6 13.75 11.22 -21.02
N PHE A 7 13.00 11.20 -19.92
CA PHE A 7 11.91 10.24 -19.76
C PHE A 7 10.90 10.40 -20.91
N PRO A 8 10.49 9.31 -21.58
CA PRO A 8 9.70 9.39 -22.80
C PRO A 8 8.21 9.66 -22.52
N VAL A 9 7.87 10.78 -21.89
CA VAL A 9 6.48 11.14 -21.51
C VAL A 9 5.51 11.13 -22.69
N GLN A 10 5.99 11.38 -23.91
CA GLN A 10 5.20 11.37 -25.13
C GLN A 10 4.51 10.01 -25.43
N VAL A 11 5.06 8.91 -24.93
CA VAL A 11 4.52 7.55 -25.16
C VAL A 11 3.42 7.17 -24.16
N LEU A 12 3.22 7.98 -23.11
CA LEU A 12 2.17 7.74 -22.14
C LEU A 12 0.78 8.04 -22.76
N PRO A 13 -0.27 7.31 -22.34
CA PRO A 13 -1.65 7.65 -22.70
C PRO A 13 -2.01 9.10 -22.38
N LEU A 14 -2.88 9.71 -23.18
CA LEU A 14 -3.19 11.16 -23.14
C LEU A 14 -3.51 11.68 -21.74
N ILE A 15 -4.36 10.96 -20.98
CA ILE A 15 -4.76 11.36 -19.61
C ILE A 15 -3.53 11.46 -18.70
N ILE A 16 -2.66 10.46 -18.74
CA ILE A 16 -1.46 10.39 -17.90
C ILE A 16 -0.44 11.43 -18.37
N ARG A 17 -0.20 11.48 -19.68
CA ARG A 17 0.75 12.40 -20.31
C ARG A 17 0.45 13.86 -19.97
N ASN A 18 -0.80 14.27 -20.15
CA ASN A 18 -1.21 15.65 -19.95
C ASN A 18 -1.13 16.03 -18.46
N ALA A 19 -1.54 15.14 -17.56
CA ALA A 19 -1.39 15.36 -16.11
C ALA A 19 0.08 15.45 -15.69
N VAL A 20 0.96 14.60 -16.23
CA VAL A 20 2.41 14.67 -15.96
C VAL A 20 3.00 16.00 -16.42
N TYR A 21 2.65 16.47 -17.63
CA TYR A 21 3.10 17.79 -18.09
C TYR A 21 2.56 18.92 -17.21
N GLU A 22 1.28 18.89 -16.87
CA GLU A 22 0.65 19.90 -16.01
C GLU A 22 1.32 19.96 -14.64
N VAL A 23 1.49 18.83 -13.95
CA VAL A 23 2.16 18.78 -12.64
C VAL A 23 3.63 19.20 -12.74
N THR A 24 4.32 18.84 -13.83
CA THR A 24 5.70 19.29 -14.07
C THR A 24 5.78 20.81 -14.19
N GLN A 25 4.87 21.43 -14.94
CA GLN A 25 4.82 22.89 -15.07
C GLN A 25 4.48 23.57 -13.74
N ASN A 26 3.54 23.00 -12.97
CA ASN A 26 3.07 23.61 -11.73
C ASN A 26 4.10 23.51 -10.60
N THR A 27 4.84 22.39 -10.54
CA THR A 27 5.81 22.13 -9.47
C THR A 27 7.24 22.51 -9.84
N GLN A 28 7.55 22.62 -11.14
CA GLN A 28 8.91 22.75 -11.67
C GLN A 28 9.84 21.61 -11.19
N ALA A 29 9.27 20.44 -10.90
CA ALA A 29 10.00 19.22 -10.54
C ALA A 29 10.57 18.54 -11.80
N PRO A 30 11.58 17.66 -11.68
CA PRO A 30 12.06 16.90 -12.82
C PRO A 30 10.97 16.03 -13.44
N LEU A 31 10.86 16.06 -14.77
CA LEU A 31 9.81 15.36 -15.53
C LEU A 31 9.73 13.85 -15.22
N ALA A 32 10.89 13.19 -15.09
CA ALA A 32 10.94 11.76 -14.79
C ALA A 32 10.42 11.42 -13.38
N LEU A 33 10.63 12.32 -12.40
CA LEU A 33 10.12 12.16 -11.04
C LEU A 33 8.59 12.24 -11.04
N VAL A 34 8.02 13.21 -11.77
CA VAL A 34 6.57 13.36 -11.93
C VAL A 34 5.96 12.12 -12.61
N ALA A 35 6.58 11.65 -13.69
CA ALA A 35 6.13 10.45 -14.39
C ALA A 35 6.18 9.20 -13.49
N ALA A 36 7.27 9.00 -12.75
CA ALA A 36 7.40 7.87 -11.82
C ALA A 36 6.35 7.92 -10.70
N SER A 37 6.09 9.10 -10.14
CA SER A 37 5.04 9.29 -9.13
C SER A 37 3.64 8.98 -9.69
N ALA A 38 3.34 9.41 -10.92
CA ALA A 38 2.07 9.11 -11.57
C ALA A 38 1.89 7.61 -11.82
N LEU A 39 2.95 6.90 -12.24
CA LEU A 39 2.95 5.44 -12.37
C LEU A 39 2.72 4.74 -11.01
N GLY A 40 3.28 5.29 -9.93
CA GLY A 40 3.04 4.78 -8.57
C GLY A 40 1.58 4.89 -8.16
N ALA A 41 0.94 6.03 -8.43
CA ALA A 41 -0.49 6.23 -8.17
C ALA A 41 -1.37 5.26 -8.98
N ILE A 42 -1.07 5.09 -10.27
CA ILE A 42 -1.78 4.16 -11.15
C ILE A 42 -1.62 2.71 -10.67
N SER A 43 -0.40 2.32 -10.32
CA SER A 43 -0.09 0.98 -9.80
C SER A 43 -0.89 0.69 -8.52
N LEU A 44 -0.92 1.64 -7.58
CA LEU A 44 -1.65 1.50 -6.33
C LEU A 44 -3.16 1.37 -6.55
N ALA A 45 -3.74 2.19 -7.44
CA ALA A 45 -5.16 2.14 -7.75
C ALA A 45 -5.57 0.86 -8.49
N SER A 46 -4.71 0.38 -9.40
CA SER A 46 -5.05 -0.71 -10.32
C SER A 46 -4.77 -2.10 -9.74
N GLN A 47 -3.78 -2.22 -8.85
CA GLN A 47 -3.27 -3.53 -8.44
C GLN A 47 -4.35 -4.43 -7.85
N ASN A 48 -5.36 -3.93 -7.12
CA ASN A 48 -6.33 -4.82 -6.49
C ASN A 48 -7.25 -5.56 -7.48
N GLY A 49 -7.48 -4.98 -8.66
CA GLY A 49 -8.44 -5.52 -9.63
C GLY A 49 -7.83 -6.12 -10.89
N ILE A 50 -6.55 -5.82 -11.16
CA ILE A 50 -5.98 -6.03 -12.50
C ILE A 50 -4.73 -6.89 -12.42
N ASP A 51 -4.74 -7.98 -13.17
CA ASP A 51 -3.55 -8.73 -13.54
C ASP A 51 -3.34 -8.64 -15.06
N VAL A 52 -2.07 -8.65 -15.47
CA VAL A 52 -1.69 -8.72 -16.88
C VAL A 52 -1.35 -10.15 -17.27
N CYS A 53 -1.97 -10.61 -18.35
CA CYS A 53 -1.63 -11.89 -18.98
C CYS A 53 -0.62 -11.64 -20.09
N ARG A 54 0.61 -12.10 -19.85
CA ARG A 54 1.70 -12.11 -20.83
C ARG A 54 1.73 -13.48 -21.51
N PHE A 55 2.68 -13.66 -22.43
CA PHE A 55 2.88 -14.90 -23.21
C PHE A 55 2.66 -16.19 -22.39
N ASN A 56 2.10 -17.23 -23.01
CA ASN A 56 1.97 -18.58 -22.45
C ASN A 56 1.33 -18.64 -21.05
N HIS A 57 0.23 -17.91 -20.84
CA HIS A 57 -0.53 -17.90 -19.58
C HIS A 57 0.23 -17.34 -18.36
N LEU A 58 1.30 -16.58 -18.59
CA LEU A 58 2.01 -15.87 -17.51
C LEU A 58 1.17 -14.70 -17.01
N ARG A 59 0.37 -14.95 -15.98
CA ARG A 59 -0.40 -13.95 -15.24
C ARG A 59 0.46 -13.32 -14.16
N SER A 60 0.44 -12.00 -14.04
CA SER A 60 1.15 -11.29 -12.98
C SER A 60 0.44 -10.00 -12.57
N PRO A 61 0.59 -9.56 -11.32
CA PRO A 61 0.04 -8.28 -10.87
C PRO A 61 0.57 -7.10 -11.68
N VAL A 62 -0.20 -6.02 -11.69
CA VAL A 62 0.25 -4.72 -12.24
C VAL A 62 1.02 -3.87 -11.23
N SER A 63 1.35 -4.44 -10.06
CA SER A 63 2.14 -3.78 -9.02
C SER A 63 3.55 -3.41 -9.51
N LEU A 64 3.93 -2.16 -9.29
CA LEU A 64 5.22 -1.62 -9.68
C LEU A 64 6.10 -1.35 -8.45
N PHE A 65 7.40 -1.60 -8.60
CA PHE A 65 8.43 -1.09 -7.70
C PHE A 65 9.15 0.06 -8.41
N LEU A 66 9.03 1.26 -7.86
CA LEU A 66 9.53 2.52 -8.42
C LEU A 66 10.50 3.13 -7.40
N LEU A 67 11.75 3.30 -7.80
CA LEU A 67 12.79 3.90 -6.99
C LEU A 67 13.27 5.18 -7.69
N THR A 68 12.96 6.34 -7.11
CA THR A 68 13.30 7.64 -7.70
C THR A 68 14.37 8.34 -6.86
N LEU A 69 15.55 8.52 -7.43
CA LEU A 69 16.67 9.21 -6.79
C LEU A 69 16.60 10.70 -7.09
N ALA A 70 16.36 11.52 -6.07
CA ALA A 70 16.29 12.97 -6.23
C ALA A 70 16.77 13.69 -4.97
N ASP A 71 17.49 14.79 -5.15
CA ASP A 71 18.06 15.59 -4.06
C ASP A 71 16.98 16.24 -3.19
N SER A 72 17.38 16.71 -2.00
CA SER A 72 16.51 17.55 -1.17
C SER A 72 16.12 18.81 -1.94
N GLY A 73 14.86 19.23 -1.89
CA GLY A 73 14.39 20.41 -2.63
C GLY A 73 13.97 20.18 -4.09
N GLU A 74 13.97 18.93 -4.59
CA GLU A 74 13.43 18.55 -5.92
C GLU A 74 11.89 18.44 -5.99
N ARG A 75 11.17 18.98 -4.99
CA ARG A 75 9.70 18.99 -4.94
C ARG A 75 9.03 17.60 -4.92
N LYS A 76 9.77 16.56 -4.49
CA LYS A 76 9.27 15.18 -4.25
C LYS A 76 7.88 15.16 -3.59
N SER A 77 7.78 15.74 -2.40
CA SER A 77 6.55 15.79 -1.60
C SER A 77 5.42 16.57 -2.28
N SER A 78 5.74 17.62 -3.03
CA SER A 78 4.73 18.42 -3.73
C SER A 78 4.09 17.64 -4.88
N VAL A 79 4.92 16.91 -5.63
CA VAL A 79 4.48 16.04 -6.73
C VAL A 79 3.67 14.86 -6.21
N ASP A 80 4.17 14.19 -5.18
CA ASP A 80 3.48 13.07 -4.54
C ASP A 80 2.08 13.49 -4.06
N LYS A 81 2.00 14.58 -3.27
CA LYS A 81 0.73 15.12 -2.79
C LYS A 81 -0.22 15.49 -3.93
N ALA A 82 0.28 16.08 -5.02
CA ALA A 82 -0.56 16.47 -6.15
C ALA A 82 -1.17 15.26 -6.87
N LEU A 83 -0.38 14.23 -7.14
CA LEU A 83 -0.82 13.06 -7.91
C LEU A 83 -1.61 12.05 -7.07
N MET A 84 -1.23 11.87 -5.80
CA MET A 84 -1.81 10.89 -4.88
C MET A 84 -2.99 11.43 -4.08
N LYS A 85 -3.26 12.74 -4.12
CA LYS A 85 -4.35 13.40 -3.37
C LYS A 85 -5.65 12.59 -3.27
N PRO A 86 -6.28 12.14 -4.37
CA PRO A 86 -7.54 11.40 -4.28
C PRO A 86 -7.42 10.08 -3.50
N LEU A 87 -6.27 9.41 -3.55
CA LEU A 87 -6.01 8.17 -2.81
C LEU A 87 -5.81 8.44 -1.32
N TYR A 88 -5.15 9.55 -0.96
CA TYR A 88 -5.05 10.00 0.44
C TYR A 88 -6.43 10.35 1.00
N ASP A 89 -7.22 11.14 0.27
CA ASP A 89 -8.57 11.55 0.67
C ASP A 89 -9.48 10.30 0.84
N LEU A 90 -9.35 9.30 -0.05
CA LEU A 90 -10.07 8.02 0.05
C LEU A 90 -9.65 7.20 1.27
N GLU A 91 -8.35 7.05 1.54
CA GLU A 91 -7.88 6.33 2.74
C GLU A 91 -8.40 7.00 4.02
N GLU A 92 -8.37 8.33 4.09
CA GLU A 92 -8.90 9.09 5.22
C GLU A 92 -10.40 8.84 5.43
N GLN A 93 -11.20 8.93 4.36
CA GLN A 93 -12.64 8.65 4.43
C GLN A 93 -12.93 7.22 4.91
N LYS A 94 -12.21 6.24 4.38
CA LYS A 94 -12.36 4.83 4.77
C LYS A 94 -11.92 4.58 6.21
N PHE A 95 -10.89 5.30 6.68
CA PHE A 95 -10.45 5.22 8.06
C PHE A 95 -11.47 5.81 9.03
N ILE A 96 -12.07 6.97 8.69
CA ILE A 96 -13.14 7.57 9.50
C ILE A 96 -14.35 6.62 9.60
N GLN A 97 -14.74 6.01 8.48
CA GLN A 97 -15.82 5.02 8.46
C GLN A 97 -15.47 3.80 9.33
N TYR A 98 -14.28 3.24 9.14
CA TYR A 98 -13.78 2.11 9.93
C TYR A 98 -13.81 2.41 11.44
N MET A 99 -13.40 3.61 11.88
CA MET A 99 -13.42 3.97 13.30
C MET A 99 -14.83 3.95 13.90
N ARG A 100 -15.83 4.43 13.15
CA ARG A 100 -17.25 4.40 13.58
C ARG A 100 -17.77 2.97 13.68
N ASP A 101 -17.46 2.16 12.67
CA ASP A 101 -17.88 0.76 12.63
C ASP A 101 -17.18 -0.04 13.74
N TYR A 102 -15.90 0.28 14.02
CA TYR A 102 -15.11 -0.33 15.06
C TYR A 102 -15.67 -0.03 16.46
N GLU A 103 -16.06 1.21 16.75
CA GLU A 103 -16.69 1.56 18.02
C GLU A 103 -18.02 0.81 18.21
N THR A 104 -18.83 0.72 17.15
CA THR A 104 -20.09 -0.05 17.17
C THR A 104 -19.82 -1.53 17.43
N TRP A 105 -18.84 -2.10 16.73
CA TRP A 105 -18.41 -3.48 16.92
C TRP A 105 -17.87 -3.74 18.32
N GLU A 106 -17.03 -2.85 18.85
CA GLU A 106 -16.44 -2.96 20.19
C GLU A 106 -17.52 -3.01 21.27
N ASN A 107 -18.53 -2.13 21.19
CA ASN A 107 -19.69 -2.13 22.07
C ASN A 107 -20.48 -3.44 21.98
N ASN A 108 -20.78 -3.90 20.76
CA ASN A 108 -21.48 -5.18 20.55
C ASN A 108 -20.66 -6.36 21.08
N MET A 109 -19.33 -6.31 20.94
CA MET A 109 -18.43 -7.35 21.43
C MET A 109 -18.34 -7.36 22.96
N GLN A 110 -18.46 -6.21 23.64
CA GLN A 110 -18.57 -6.16 25.10
C GLN A 110 -19.86 -6.83 25.61
N VAL A 111 -21.00 -6.56 24.95
CA VAL A 111 -22.28 -7.22 25.26
C VAL A 111 -22.16 -8.72 25.04
N PHE A 112 -21.63 -9.14 23.89
CA PHE A 112 -21.39 -10.53 23.55
C PHE A 112 -20.49 -11.23 24.59
N ASN A 113 -19.37 -10.63 24.97
CA ASN A 113 -18.44 -11.18 25.96
C ASN A 113 -19.10 -11.33 27.34
N THR A 114 -19.98 -10.40 27.71
CA THR A 114 -20.74 -10.46 28.97
C THR A 114 -21.75 -11.61 28.95
N GLN A 115 -22.52 -11.73 27.87
CA GLN A 115 -23.45 -12.85 27.66
C GLN A 115 -22.73 -14.19 27.63
N GLN A 116 -21.59 -14.28 26.93
CA GLN A 116 -20.76 -15.48 26.86
C GLN A 116 -20.26 -15.89 28.25
N LYS A 117 -19.74 -14.95 29.05
CA LYS A 117 -19.30 -15.21 30.43
C LYS A 117 -20.45 -15.70 31.31
N ALA A 118 -21.62 -15.07 31.22
CA ALA A 118 -22.81 -15.46 31.98
C ALA A 118 -23.26 -16.89 31.64
N LEU A 119 -23.41 -17.22 30.35
CA LEU A 119 -23.77 -18.55 29.89
C LEU A 119 -22.71 -19.60 30.24
N THR A 120 -21.42 -19.26 30.10
CA THR A 120 -20.31 -20.16 30.47
C THR A 120 -20.30 -20.45 31.98
N SER A 121 -20.58 -19.45 32.81
CA SER A 121 -20.68 -19.63 34.27
C SER A 121 -21.89 -20.49 34.65
N LYS A 122 -23.05 -20.24 34.01
CA LYS A 122 -24.27 -21.05 34.18
C LYS A 122 -24.03 -22.51 33.79
N LEU A 123 -23.40 -22.75 32.64
CA LEU A 123 -23.03 -24.07 32.15
C LEU A 123 -22.12 -24.80 33.15
N LYS A 124 -21.06 -24.13 33.65
CA LYS A 124 -20.18 -24.69 34.69
C LYS A 124 -20.96 -25.07 35.96
N SER A 125 -21.94 -24.27 36.37
CA SER A 125 -22.78 -24.57 37.54
C SER A 125 -23.73 -25.74 37.30
N GLU A 126 -24.31 -25.88 36.11
CA GLU A 126 -25.24 -26.97 35.76
C GLU A 126 -24.49 -28.31 35.72
N ILE A 127 -23.31 -28.33 35.07
CA ILE A 127 -22.41 -29.49 35.05
C ILE A 127 -22.02 -29.91 36.47
N ARG A 128 -21.58 -28.97 37.32
CA ARG A 128 -21.18 -29.29 38.70
C ARG A 128 -22.33 -29.86 39.54
N ARG A 129 -23.57 -29.51 39.21
CA ARG A 129 -24.78 -29.96 39.93
C ARG A 129 -25.42 -31.20 39.28
N ASN A 130 -24.79 -31.81 38.26
CA ASN A 130 -25.36 -32.90 37.47
C ASN A 130 -26.79 -32.60 36.96
N LYS A 131 -27.04 -31.35 36.57
CA LYS A 131 -28.30 -30.95 35.93
C LYS A 131 -28.17 -31.06 34.42
N ASP A 132 -29.31 -31.22 33.74
CA ASP A 132 -29.36 -31.14 32.28
C ASP A 132 -28.87 -29.76 31.80
N SER A 133 -27.80 -29.75 31.02
CA SER A 133 -27.13 -28.57 30.45
C SER A 133 -27.52 -28.30 29.00
N SER A 134 -28.32 -29.16 28.37
CA SER A 134 -28.63 -29.11 26.94
C SER A 134 -29.17 -27.76 26.47
N ALA A 135 -30.05 -27.14 27.26
CA ALA A 135 -30.62 -25.82 26.95
C ALA A 135 -29.58 -24.69 26.98
N THR A 136 -28.67 -24.70 27.96
CA THR A 136 -27.61 -23.68 28.09
C THR A 136 -26.54 -23.87 27.01
N GLU A 137 -26.24 -25.11 26.64
CA GLU A 137 -25.36 -25.43 25.50
C GLU A 137 -25.94 -24.92 24.18
N ALA A 138 -27.24 -25.13 23.93
CA ALA A 138 -27.92 -24.60 22.76
C ALA A 138 -27.88 -23.07 22.70
N GLN A 139 -28.11 -22.39 23.84
CA GLN A 139 -28.00 -20.93 23.95
C GLN A 139 -26.58 -20.43 23.69
N LEU A 140 -25.57 -21.11 24.23
CA LEU A 140 -24.17 -20.74 24.01
C LEU A 140 -23.77 -20.92 22.54
N LYS A 141 -24.22 -22.02 21.90
CA LYS A 141 -24.00 -22.26 20.48
C LYS A 141 -24.64 -21.16 19.63
N ALA A 142 -25.91 -20.85 19.87
CA ALA A 142 -26.61 -19.77 19.17
C ALA A 142 -25.96 -18.40 19.39
N LEU A 143 -25.41 -18.14 20.58
CA LEU A 143 -24.62 -16.93 20.83
C LEU A 143 -23.36 -16.93 19.97
N MET A 144 -22.56 -18.00 19.96
CA MET A 144 -21.33 -18.09 19.16
C MET A 144 -21.57 -17.92 17.65
N GLU A 145 -22.71 -18.39 17.15
CA GLU A 145 -23.14 -18.18 15.75
C GLU A 145 -23.44 -16.69 15.45
N ASN A 146 -23.91 -15.93 16.44
CA ASN A 146 -24.19 -14.49 16.32
C ASN A 146 -23.04 -13.61 16.84
N ARG A 147 -21.79 -14.09 16.70
CA ARG A 147 -20.62 -13.30 17.10
C ARG A 147 -20.50 -12.04 16.22
N PRO A 148 -20.35 -10.84 16.79
CA PRO A 148 -20.11 -9.63 16.02
C PRO A 148 -18.88 -9.74 15.12
N GLU A 149 -19.04 -9.47 13.84
CA GLU A 149 -17.95 -9.47 12.86
C GLU A 149 -17.13 -8.19 12.96
N GLU A 150 -15.81 -8.33 13.04
CA GLU A 150 -14.90 -7.19 13.10
C GLU A 150 -14.91 -6.43 11.76
N PRO A 151 -15.07 -5.10 11.78
CA PRO A 151 -15.11 -4.32 10.54
C PRO A 151 -13.77 -4.38 9.80
N VAL A 152 -13.83 -4.32 8.47
CA VAL A 152 -12.64 -4.39 7.62
C VAL A 152 -11.94 -3.05 7.60
N ARG A 153 -10.64 -3.05 7.92
CA ARG A 153 -9.78 -1.88 7.79
C ARG A 153 -9.19 -1.80 6.38
N TYR A 154 -9.71 -0.89 5.57
CA TYR A 154 -9.11 -0.56 4.27
C TYR A 154 -7.99 0.46 4.47
N LYS A 155 -6.76 0.03 4.18
CA LYS A 155 -5.57 0.88 4.22
C LYS A 155 -4.80 0.64 2.94
N LEU A 156 -4.61 1.71 2.18
CA LEU A 156 -3.95 1.68 0.89
C LEU A 156 -2.44 1.86 1.04
N MET A 157 -1.97 2.70 1.97
CA MET A 157 -0.57 3.15 1.99
C MET A 157 0.11 2.94 3.35
N PHE A 158 1.35 2.46 3.30
CA PHE A 158 2.27 2.35 4.43
C PHE A 158 3.51 3.21 4.16
N ASN A 159 3.77 4.16 5.04
CA ASN A 159 4.91 5.06 4.91
C ASN A 159 6.09 4.62 5.80
N ASP A 160 5.79 4.06 6.97
CA ASP A 160 6.77 3.49 7.90
C ASP A 160 6.11 2.38 8.71
N ALA A 161 6.39 1.12 8.35
CA ALA A 161 5.84 -0.04 9.01
C ALA A 161 6.78 -1.23 8.93
N THR A 162 6.87 -1.98 10.03
CA THR A 162 7.72 -3.17 10.07
C THR A 162 7.16 -4.27 9.14
N PRO A 163 8.01 -5.16 8.60
CA PRO A 163 7.55 -6.30 7.80
C PRO A 163 6.54 -7.17 8.55
N ALA A 164 6.67 -7.29 9.88
CA ALA A 164 5.72 -8.03 10.72
C ALA A 164 4.33 -7.38 10.74
N ALA A 165 4.25 -6.05 10.85
CA ALA A 165 2.98 -5.32 10.79
C ALA A 165 2.33 -5.42 9.40
N ILE A 166 3.13 -5.32 8.33
CA ILE A 166 2.65 -5.50 6.95
C ILE A 166 2.10 -6.92 6.75
N LYS A 167 2.85 -7.96 7.16
CA LYS A 167 2.40 -9.35 7.08
C LYS A 167 1.10 -9.57 7.85
N GLN A 168 1.00 -9.03 9.06
CA GLN A 168 -0.22 -9.12 9.87
C GLN A 168 -1.41 -8.48 9.16
N PHE A 169 -1.22 -7.31 8.57
CA PHE A 169 -2.27 -6.60 7.86
C PHE A 169 -2.73 -7.38 6.61
N LEU A 170 -1.78 -7.92 5.83
CA LEU A 170 -2.07 -8.72 4.63
C LEU A 170 -2.68 -10.11 4.91
N CYS A 171 -2.60 -10.61 6.14
CA CYS A 171 -3.38 -11.77 6.57
C CYS A 171 -4.88 -11.45 6.71
N GLY A 172 -5.25 -10.16 6.74
CA GLY A 172 -6.63 -9.71 6.79
C GLY A 172 -7.39 -9.88 5.48
N GLN A 173 -8.54 -9.21 5.41
CA GLN A 173 -9.40 -9.24 4.21
C GLN A 173 -8.86 -8.35 3.08
N TRP A 174 -8.27 -7.20 3.42
CA TRP A 174 -7.67 -6.30 2.43
C TRP A 174 -6.20 -6.65 2.16
N ARG A 175 -5.83 -6.84 0.89
CA ARG A 175 -4.54 -7.43 0.50
C ARG A 175 -3.76 -6.66 -0.57
N ALA A 176 -4.26 -5.51 -0.99
CA ALA A 176 -3.59 -4.64 -1.95
C ALA A 176 -3.10 -3.36 -1.28
N ILE A 177 -1.79 -3.21 -1.12
CA ILE A 177 -1.20 -2.09 -0.38
C ILE A 177 -0.06 -1.44 -1.17
N GLY A 178 0.24 -0.20 -0.83
CA GLY A 178 1.37 0.56 -1.30
C GLY A 178 2.35 0.78 -0.14
N ILE A 179 3.63 0.59 -0.40
CA ILE A 179 4.71 1.11 0.43
C ILE A 179 5.17 2.39 -0.28
N THR A 180 4.72 3.54 0.21
CA THR A 180 4.88 4.83 -0.47
C THR A 180 5.64 5.80 0.40
N SER A 181 6.63 6.49 -0.14
CA SER A 181 7.33 7.55 0.60
C SER A 181 8.03 8.53 -0.33
N ASP A 182 7.82 9.82 -0.08
CA ASP A 182 8.55 10.94 -0.65
C ASP A 182 9.90 11.20 0.05
N GLU A 183 10.14 10.55 1.18
CA GLU A 183 11.37 10.52 1.96
C GLU A 183 11.73 9.10 2.41
N ALA A 184 12.02 8.22 1.45
CA ALA A 184 12.22 6.80 1.70
C ALA A 184 13.52 6.46 2.47
N GLY A 185 14.20 7.44 3.06
CA GLY A 185 15.29 7.21 3.99
C GLY A 185 14.90 6.33 5.17
N THR A 186 13.69 6.50 5.70
CA THR A 186 13.14 5.67 6.77
C THR A 186 12.84 4.24 6.30
N ILE A 187 12.37 4.06 5.07
CA ILE A 187 12.10 2.74 4.50
C ILE A 187 13.38 1.94 4.25
N PHE A 188 14.43 2.62 3.76
CA PHE A 188 15.72 1.99 3.41
C PHE A 188 16.69 1.85 4.59
N LYS A 189 16.62 2.74 5.59
CA LYS A 189 17.39 2.60 6.85
C LYS A 189 16.63 1.84 7.93
N GLY A 190 15.31 1.87 7.87
CA GLY A 190 14.43 1.19 8.82
C GLY A 190 14.20 -0.26 8.42
N HIS A 191 13.14 -0.84 8.98
CA HIS A 191 12.94 -2.28 8.91
C HIS A 191 12.12 -2.76 7.71
N THR A 192 11.40 -1.87 7.03
CA THR A 192 10.42 -2.22 5.99
C THR A 192 11.01 -3.06 4.88
N LEU A 193 12.23 -2.73 4.41
CA LEU A 193 12.94 -3.46 3.36
C LEU A 193 13.96 -4.48 3.90
N ASN A 194 13.92 -4.84 5.19
CA ASN A 194 14.82 -5.86 5.73
C ASN A 194 14.45 -7.29 5.31
N ASP A 195 13.20 -7.50 4.86
CA ASP A 195 12.72 -8.78 4.35
C ASP A 195 12.39 -8.67 2.86
N LEU A 196 13.42 -8.41 2.06
CA LEU A 196 13.30 -8.32 0.60
C LEU A 196 12.74 -9.60 -0.06
N PRO A 197 13.01 -10.83 0.41
CA PRO A 197 12.36 -12.03 -0.13
C PRO A 197 10.83 -11.98 -0.01
N PHE A 198 10.32 -11.50 1.12
CA PHE A 198 8.88 -11.27 1.29
C PHE A 198 8.35 -10.21 0.32
N ILE A 199 9.02 -9.06 0.22
CA ILE A 199 8.63 -7.97 -0.68
C ILE A 199 8.60 -8.44 -2.15
N ASN A 200 9.61 -9.18 -2.59
CA ASN A 200 9.66 -9.77 -3.93
C ASN A 200 8.50 -10.73 -4.19
N LYS A 201 8.14 -11.57 -3.21
CA LYS A 201 7.00 -12.48 -3.31
C LYS A 201 5.66 -11.76 -3.47
N MET A 202 5.51 -10.58 -2.84
CA MET A 202 4.31 -9.76 -2.98
C MET A 202 4.26 -9.03 -4.33
N TRP A 203 5.41 -8.74 -4.95
CA TRP A 203 5.47 -8.27 -6.33
C TRP A 203 5.04 -9.37 -7.31
N ASP A 204 5.43 -10.62 -7.05
CA ASP A 204 5.05 -11.79 -7.86
C ASP A 204 3.57 -12.20 -7.66
N GLY A 205 2.88 -11.69 -6.63
CA GLY A 205 1.52 -12.14 -6.26
C GLY A 205 1.47 -13.55 -5.64
N SER A 206 2.62 -14.06 -5.20
CA SER A 206 2.76 -15.43 -4.70
C SER A 206 2.21 -15.60 -3.29
N THR A 207 1.81 -16.84 -2.94
CA THR A 207 1.36 -17.15 -1.58
C THR A 207 2.53 -17.13 -0.60
N PHE A 208 2.33 -16.52 0.57
CA PHE A 208 3.30 -16.49 1.67
C PHE A 208 2.68 -17.07 2.93
N SER A 209 3.34 -18.05 3.54
CA SER A 209 2.94 -18.58 4.85
C SER A 209 3.58 -17.77 5.98
N VAL A 210 2.77 -17.44 6.97
CA VAL A 210 3.18 -16.77 8.20
C VAL A 210 2.94 -17.71 9.37
N GLU A 211 4.03 -18.30 9.87
CA GLU A 211 4.02 -19.07 11.12
C GLU A 211 4.24 -18.16 12.33
N ARG A 212 3.49 -18.41 13.41
CA ARG A 212 3.66 -17.73 14.70
C ARG A 212 3.61 -18.75 15.82
N LYS A 213 4.42 -18.53 16.85
CA LYS A 213 4.59 -19.46 17.98
C LYS A 213 3.30 -19.77 18.75
N CYS A 214 2.33 -18.84 18.76
CA CYS A 214 1.11 -18.93 19.57
C CYS A 214 -0.19 -18.79 18.77
N SER A 215 -0.16 -18.93 17.45
CA SER A 215 -1.38 -18.89 16.62
C SER A 215 -1.30 -19.90 15.48
N PRO A 216 -2.44 -20.34 14.93
CA PRO A 216 -2.47 -21.14 13.72
C PRO A 216 -1.70 -20.48 12.58
N GLU A 217 -1.18 -21.29 11.68
CA GLU A 217 -0.54 -20.83 10.44
C GLU A 217 -1.53 -19.96 9.64
N GLN A 218 -1.05 -18.82 9.16
CA GLN A 218 -1.83 -17.90 8.33
C GLN A 218 -1.22 -17.81 6.94
N PHE A 219 -2.07 -17.74 5.91
CA PHE A 219 -1.63 -17.60 4.53
C PHE A 219 -1.99 -16.23 3.99
N ILE A 220 -0.98 -15.52 3.51
CA ILE A 220 -1.14 -14.34 2.67
C ILE A 220 -1.28 -14.85 1.23
N LYS A 221 -2.49 -14.77 0.67
CA LYS A 221 -2.82 -15.21 -0.70
C LYS A 221 -3.28 -14.03 -1.52
N ASP A 222 -2.84 -13.94 -2.77
CA ASP A 222 -3.21 -12.88 -3.72
C ASP A 222 -2.96 -11.47 -3.16
N ALA A 223 -1.88 -11.32 -2.39
CA ALA A 223 -1.46 -10.01 -1.89
C ALA A 223 -0.61 -9.30 -2.92
N ARG A 224 -0.82 -7.98 -3.02
CA ARG A 224 -0.24 -7.14 -4.06
C ARG A 224 0.36 -5.91 -3.41
N VAL A 225 1.64 -5.67 -3.69
CA VAL A 225 2.39 -4.57 -3.07
C VAL A 225 2.98 -3.71 -4.17
N THR A 226 2.57 -2.44 -4.20
CA THR A 226 3.26 -1.39 -4.97
C THR A 226 4.32 -0.77 -4.06
N LEU A 227 5.55 -0.57 -4.56
CA LEU A 227 6.58 0.19 -3.86
C LEU A 227 6.82 1.47 -4.66
N SER A 228 6.60 2.64 -4.07
CA SER A 228 6.92 3.93 -4.67
C SER A 228 7.75 4.74 -3.69
N ALA A 229 9.07 4.70 -3.88
CA ALA A 229 10.01 5.27 -2.94
C ALA A 229 10.87 6.33 -3.63
N MET A 230 10.81 7.55 -3.12
CA MET A 230 11.70 8.63 -3.51
C MET A 230 12.76 8.82 -2.42
N LEU A 231 14.03 8.78 -2.80
CA LEU A 231 15.14 8.88 -1.86
C LEU A 231 16.28 9.74 -2.41
N GLN A 232 17.08 10.26 -1.49
CA GLN A 232 18.27 11.01 -1.86
C GLN A 232 19.35 10.06 -2.37
N PRO A 233 20.16 10.46 -3.38
CA PRO A 233 21.24 9.61 -3.91
C PRO A 233 22.24 9.15 -2.85
N VAL A 234 22.52 9.97 -1.83
CA VAL A 234 23.42 9.61 -0.71
C VAL A 234 22.89 8.44 0.12
N ILE A 235 21.58 8.39 0.37
CA ILE A 235 20.94 7.31 1.13
C ILE A 235 20.99 6.02 0.33
N PHE A 236 20.68 6.10 -0.97
CA PHE A 236 20.74 4.93 -1.85
C PHE A 236 22.15 4.36 -1.93
N ARG A 237 23.18 5.19 -2.05
CA ARG A 237 24.58 4.74 -2.05
C ARG A 237 24.95 4.01 -0.76
N ALA A 238 24.60 4.56 0.40
CA ALA A 238 24.83 3.90 1.69
C ALA A 238 24.10 2.54 1.80
N TYR A 239 22.88 2.45 1.25
CA TYR A 239 22.17 1.18 1.17
C TYR A 239 22.85 0.19 0.22
N GLN A 240 23.35 0.64 -0.94
CA GLN A 240 24.07 -0.21 -1.88
C GLN A 240 25.36 -0.77 -1.28
N GLU A 241 26.10 0.04 -0.51
CA GLU A 241 27.33 -0.39 0.17
C GLU A 241 27.06 -1.46 1.24
N SER A 242 25.95 -1.35 1.96
CA SER A 242 25.61 -2.25 3.07
C SER A 242 24.84 -3.51 2.64
N ASN A 243 23.91 -3.38 1.69
CA ASN A 243 22.91 -4.40 1.35
C ASN A 243 22.82 -4.68 -0.17
N GLY A 244 23.59 -3.98 -1.00
CA GLY A 244 23.41 -3.98 -2.45
C GLY A 244 23.66 -5.34 -3.10
N GLU A 245 24.68 -6.08 -2.67
CA GLU A 245 24.96 -7.43 -3.19
C GLU A 245 23.82 -8.41 -2.90
N MET A 246 23.29 -8.38 -1.67
CA MET A 246 22.14 -9.20 -1.28
C MET A 246 20.91 -8.81 -2.10
N ALA A 247 20.56 -7.51 -2.15
CA ALA A 247 19.41 -7.00 -2.89
C ALA A 247 19.49 -7.34 -4.40
N LYS A 248 20.69 -7.32 -4.97
CA LYS A 248 20.95 -7.78 -6.35
C LYS A 248 20.77 -9.30 -6.47
N GLY A 249 21.38 -10.08 -5.58
CA GLY A 249 21.38 -11.56 -5.64
C GLY A 249 19.99 -12.18 -5.53
N ILE A 250 19.12 -11.61 -4.70
CA ILE A 250 17.71 -12.06 -4.57
C ILE A 250 16.78 -11.47 -5.64
N GLY A 251 17.29 -10.59 -6.51
CA GLY A 251 16.54 -9.99 -7.61
C GLY A 251 15.59 -8.88 -7.22
N PHE A 252 15.82 -8.15 -6.11
CA PHE A 252 15.01 -6.98 -5.77
C PHE A 252 15.19 -5.86 -6.82
N PHE A 253 16.43 -5.51 -7.14
CA PHE A 253 16.70 -4.48 -8.14
C PHE A 253 16.26 -4.85 -9.55
N ALA A 254 16.13 -6.14 -9.87
CA ALA A 254 15.59 -6.59 -11.15
C ALA A 254 14.08 -6.32 -11.29
N ARG A 255 13.37 -6.16 -10.16
CA ARG A 255 11.93 -5.81 -10.11
C ARG A 255 11.70 -4.31 -10.00
N ALA A 256 12.72 -3.55 -9.60
CA ALA A 256 12.63 -2.11 -9.39
C ALA A 256 12.95 -1.30 -10.65
N LEU A 257 12.05 -0.38 -10.99
CA LEU A 257 12.24 0.67 -11.98
C LEU A 257 12.99 1.84 -11.30
N LEU A 258 14.31 1.85 -11.45
CA LEU A 258 15.17 2.90 -10.91
C LEU A 258 15.26 4.08 -11.88
N CYS A 259 15.05 5.29 -11.38
CA CYS A 259 15.33 6.51 -12.12
C CYS A 259 16.08 7.54 -11.27
N GLN A 260 17.01 8.26 -11.88
CA GLN A 260 17.72 9.38 -11.27
C GLN A 260 17.65 10.57 -12.24
N PRO A 261 16.60 11.39 -12.17
CA PRO A 261 16.51 12.60 -12.98
C PRO A 261 17.64 13.59 -12.67
N ASP A 262 17.99 14.38 -13.68
CA ASP A 262 18.81 15.57 -13.49
C ASP A 262 18.08 16.58 -12.58
N SER A 263 18.85 17.22 -11.70
CA SER A 263 18.32 18.22 -10.77
C SER A 263 17.78 19.43 -11.53
N THR A 264 16.62 19.93 -11.09
CA THR A 264 16.05 21.19 -11.58
C THR A 264 16.52 22.39 -10.77
N GLN A 265 17.18 22.17 -9.62
CA GLN A 265 17.66 23.24 -8.74
C GLN A 265 18.65 24.16 -9.44
N GLY A 266 18.52 25.46 -9.21
CA GLY A 266 19.34 26.48 -9.87
C GLY A 266 18.91 26.82 -11.31
N TYR A 267 18.11 25.98 -11.96
CA TYR A 267 17.64 26.19 -13.34
C TYR A 267 16.16 26.57 -13.46
N ARG A 268 15.43 26.59 -12.33
CA ARG A 268 14.00 26.93 -12.31
C ARG A 268 13.80 28.40 -12.64
N LYS A 269 13.02 28.67 -13.68
CA LYS A 269 12.64 30.05 -14.02
C LYS A 269 11.46 30.45 -13.14
N ILE A 270 11.68 31.41 -12.23
CA ILE A 270 10.58 32.05 -11.50
C ILE A 270 9.80 32.87 -12.53
N THR A 271 8.68 32.31 -12.95
CA THR A 271 7.70 32.97 -13.81
C THR A 271 6.37 32.95 -13.06
N SER A 272 5.46 33.86 -13.40
CA SER A 272 4.07 33.81 -12.92
C SER A 272 3.15 33.35 -14.06
N PRO A 273 3.33 32.15 -14.63
CA PRO A 273 2.49 31.68 -15.72
C PRO A 273 1.10 31.38 -15.19
N VAL A 274 0.09 31.58 -16.02
CA VAL A 274 -1.22 30.95 -15.79
C VAL A 274 -0.99 29.45 -15.96
N THR A 275 -0.97 28.72 -14.84
CA THR A 275 -0.78 27.27 -14.82
C THR A 275 -2.10 26.56 -15.10
N SER A 276 -2.07 25.58 -16.01
CA SER A 276 -3.23 24.72 -16.25
C SER A 276 -3.58 23.91 -14.99
N THR A 277 -4.88 23.70 -14.79
CA THR A 277 -5.46 22.86 -13.73
C THR A 277 -6.54 21.94 -14.29
N GLU A 278 -6.52 21.71 -15.60
CA GLU A 278 -7.54 20.98 -16.34
C GLU A 278 -7.29 19.47 -16.30
N HIS A 279 -6.03 19.04 -16.39
CA HIS A 279 -5.69 17.64 -16.67
C HIS A 279 -5.50 16.79 -15.42
N LEU A 280 -5.01 17.38 -14.32
CA LEU A 280 -4.85 16.68 -13.05
C LEU A 280 -6.20 16.19 -12.48
N PRO A 281 -7.30 16.98 -12.49
CA PRO A 281 -8.61 16.48 -12.08
C PRO A 281 -9.12 15.30 -12.93
N VAL A 282 -8.87 15.32 -14.24
CA VAL A 282 -9.26 14.21 -15.15
C VAL A 282 -8.48 12.94 -14.80
N PHE A 283 -7.18 13.07 -14.50
CA PHE A 283 -6.36 11.96 -14.01
C PHE A 283 -6.86 11.44 -12.66
N HIS A 284 -7.19 12.32 -11.71
CA HIS A 284 -7.75 11.94 -10.42
C HIS A 284 -9.07 11.20 -10.55
N GLN A 285 -9.97 11.69 -11.39
CA GLN A 285 -11.25 11.03 -11.65
C GLN A 285 -11.02 9.62 -12.18
N ARG A 286 -10.11 9.45 -13.15
CA ARG A 286 -9.82 8.13 -13.71
C ARG A 286 -9.21 7.17 -12.68
N LEU A 287 -8.33 7.66 -11.80
CA LEU A 287 -7.82 6.84 -10.68
C LEU A 287 -8.94 6.38 -9.75
N MET A 288 -9.87 7.28 -9.44
CA MET A 288 -10.98 7.00 -8.53
C MET A 288 -11.98 6.00 -9.13
N GLU A 289 -12.28 6.09 -10.42
CA GLU A 289 -13.08 5.08 -11.13
C GLU A 289 -12.45 3.69 -10.98
N ILE A 290 -11.15 3.55 -11.24
CA ILE A 290 -10.45 2.27 -11.16
C ILE A 290 -10.46 1.71 -9.74
N ILE A 291 -10.11 2.51 -8.73
CA ILE A 291 -9.99 1.99 -7.37
C ILE A 291 -11.37 1.64 -6.78
N THR A 292 -12.40 2.44 -7.04
CA THR A 292 -13.74 2.22 -6.47
C THR A 292 -14.45 1.00 -7.05
N GLU A 293 -14.21 0.67 -8.31
CA GLU A 293 -14.68 -0.59 -8.93
C GLU A 293 -14.06 -1.83 -8.29
N ASN A 294 -12.89 -1.67 -7.66
CA ASN A 294 -12.06 -2.77 -7.18
C ASN A 294 -11.82 -2.71 -5.67
N MET A 295 -12.62 -1.98 -4.89
CA MET A 295 -12.53 -1.94 -3.41
C MET A 295 -13.49 -2.91 -2.73
#